data_AF-A0A414ASW9-F1
#
_entry.id   AF-A0A414ASW9-F1
#
_cell.length_a   1.000
_cell.length_b   1.000
_cell.length_c   1.000
_cell.angle_alpha   90.00
_cell.angle_beta   90.00
_cell.angle_gamma   90.00
#
_symmetry.space_group_name_H-M   'P 1'
#
loop_
_entity.id
_entity.type
_entity.pdbx_description
1 polymer ?
#
loop_
_entity_poly.entity_id
_entity_poly.type
_entity_poly.pdbx_seq_one_letter_code
_entity_poly.pdbx_strand_id
1 'polypeptide(L)' 'MIEIDMWYGDSHKEADYIDVTFYPNGAEYRGNMYRDGKIIGDYVCNDSVELENTFDQLEFNWD' A
#
# COMPACT_ATOMS: atom_id res chain seq x y z
N MET A 1 0.94 -11.79 -3.71
CA MET A 1 -0.50 -11.59 -3.58
C MET A 1 -0.69 -10.44 -2.62
N ILE A 2 -1.34 -9.39 -3.10
CA ILE A 2 -1.72 -8.25 -2.28
C ILE A 2 -3.11 -8.44 -1.68
N GLU A 3 -3.23 -8.13 -0.39
CA GLU A 3 -4.49 -8.02 0.34
C GLU A 3 -4.69 -6.55 0.69
N ILE A 4 -5.86 -5.99 0.37
CA ILE A 4 -6.20 -4.57 0.59
C ILE A 4 -7.48 -4.52 1.42
N ASP A 5 -7.46 -3.79 2.53
CA ASP A 5 -8.65 -3.44 3.32
C ASP A 5 -8.93 -1.94 3.20
N MET A 6 -10.03 -1.59 2.51
CA MET A 6 -10.43 -0.20 2.28
C MET A 6 -11.50 0.24 3.28
N TRP A 7 -11.42 1.50 3.71
CA TRP A 7 -12.37 2.11 4.63
C TRP A 7 -13.21 3.18 3.93
N TYR A 8 -14.33 3.57 4.55
CA TYR A 8 -15.23 4.67 4.15
C TYR A 8 -15.80 4.65 2.72
N GLY A 9 -15.61 3.56 1.96
CA GLY A 9 -16.01 3.46 0.56
C GLY A 9 -15.00 4.05 -0.43
N ASP A 10 -13.79 4.35 0.04
CA ASP A 10 -12.67 4.81 -0.79
C ASP A 10 -12.12 3.68 -1.68
N SER A 11 -11.34 4.07 -2.70
CA SER A 11 -10.58 3.16 -3.56
C SER A 11 -9.08 3.33 -3.37
N HIS A 12 -8.31 2.24 -3.40
CA HIS A 12 -6.83 2.29 -3.35
C HIS A 12 -6.23 3.16 -4.46
N LYS A 13 -6.92 3.32 -5.60
CA LYS A 13 -6.49 4.22 -6.69
C LYS A 13 -6.60 5.71 -6.36
N GLU A 14 -7.31 6.06 -5.30
CA GLU A 14 -7.42 7.44 -4.79
C GLU A 14 -6.33 7.76 -3.77
N ALA A 15 -5.51 6.79 -3.38
CA ALA A 15 -4.38 7.05 -2.49
C ALA A 15 -3.34 7.93 -3.18
N ASP A 16 -2.89 8.97 -2.48
CA ASP A 16 -1.79 9.87 -2.89
C ASP A 16 -0.45 9.51 -2.24
N TYR A 17 -0.48 8.61 -1.26
CA TYR A 17 0.68 8.14 -0.53
C TYR A 17 0.40 6.76 0.09
N ILE A 18 1.44 5.93 0.18
CA ILE A 18 1.45 4.74 1.04
C ILE A 18 2.70 4.76 1.91
N ASP A 19 2.57 4.31 3.15
CA ASP A 19 3.74 3.87 3.91
C ASP A 19 4.07 2.42 3.55
N VAL A 20 5.33 2.03 3.72
CA VAL A 20 5.80 0.67 3.43
C VAL A 20 6.74 0.23 4.53
N THR A 21 6.41 -0.86 5.21
CA THR A 21 7.28 -1.50 6.20
C THR A 21 7.48 -2.97 5.84
N PHE A 22 8.74 -3.41 5.73
CA PHE A 22 9.07 -4.81 5.50
C PHE A 22 9.16 -5.60 6.82
N TYR A 23 8.39 -6.67 6.92
CA TYR A 23 8.35 -7.60 8.05
C TYR A 23 9.10 -8.90 7.69
N PRO A 24 10.35 -9.07 8.15
CA PRO A 24 11.20 -10.18 7.71
C PRO A 24 10.70 -11.56 8.14
N ASN A 25 9.94 -11.65 9.23
CA ASN A 25 9.40 -12.92 9.73
C ASN A 25 8.30 -13.50 8.83
N GLY A 26 7.59 -12.65 8.08
CA GLY A 26 6.56 -13.06 7.12
C GLY A 26 7.00 -12.95 5.66
N ALA A 27 8.14 -12.30 5.39
CA ALA A 27 8.52 -11.84 4.05
C ALA A 27 7.41 -11.00 3.40
N GLU A 28 6.85 -10.07 4.18
CA GLU A 28 5.70 -9.25 3.80
C GLU A 28 6.02 -7.76 3.94
N TYR A 29 5.58 -6.98 2.97
CA TYR A 29 5.36 -5.55 3.07
C TYR A 29 3.99 -5.29 3.69
N ARG A 30 3.91 -4.36 4.63
CA ARG A 30 2.64 -3.87 5.17
C ARG A 30 2.66 -2.36 5.21
N GLY A 31 1.49 -1.76 5.06
CA GLY A 31 1.38 -0.33 5.24
C GLY A 31 -0.03 0.21 5.11
N ASN A 32 -0.14 1.50 5.38
CA ASN A 32 -1.38 2.25 5.25
C ASN A 32 -1.41 3.02 3.92
N MET A 33 -2.62 3.19 3.39
CA MET A 33 -2.90 4.07 2.26
C MET A 33 -3.49 5.39 2.74
N TYR A 34 -3.07 6.48 2.14
CA TYR A 34 -3.46 7.83 2.52
C TYR A 34 -4.05 8.60 1.34
N ARG A 35 -5.00 9.48 1.66
CA ARG A 35 -5.52 10.53 0.78
C ARG A 35 -5.67 11.81 1.58
N ASP A 36 -5.08 12.90 1.10
CA ASP A 36 -5.10 14.20 1.79
C ASP A 36 -4.66 14.10 3.26
N GLY A 37 -3.67 13.23 3.54
CA GLY A 37 -3.13 12.98 4.88
C GLY A 37 -4.03 12.15 5.81
N LYS A 38 -5.14 11.60 5.31
CA LYS A 38 -6.02 10.69 6.07
C LYS A 38 -5.83 9.27 5.62
N ILE A 39 -5.83 8.33 6.57
CA ILE A 39 -5.78 6.91 6.25
C ILE A 39 -7.13 6.49 5.66
N ILE A 40 -7.09 5.86 4.48
CA ILE A 40 -8.26 5.35 3.76
C ILE A 40 -8.30 3.82 3.70
N GLY A 41 -7.26 3.14 4.21
CA GLY A 41 -7.19 1.69 4.29
C GLY A 41 -5.77 1.21 4.57
N ASP A 42 -5.58 -0.11 4.59
CA ASP A 42 -4.28 -0.74 4.71
C ASP A 42 -4.09 -1.90 3.71
N TYR A 43 -2.85 -2.39 3.62
CA TYR A 43 -2.51 -3.50 2.75
C TYR A 43 -1.43 -4.40 3.37
N VAL A 44 -1.42 -5.65 2.89
CA VAL A 44 -0.33 -6.61 3.08
C VAL A 44 0.04 -7.17 1.71
N CYS A 45 1.32 -7.16 1.36
CA CYS A 45 1.81 -7.72 0.11
C CYS A 45 3.10 -8.50 0.36
N ASN A 46 3.34 -9.58 -0.37
CA ASN A 46 4.60 -10.34 -0.29
C ASN A 46 5.51 -10.19 -1.51
N ASP A 47 5.17 -9.29 -2.44
CA ASP A 47 5.90 -9.05 -3.68
C ASP A 47 5.97 -7.53 -3.97
N SER A 48 7.18 -6.98 -4.11
CA SER A 48 7.37 -5.55 -4.36
C SER A 48 6.93 -5.13 -5.77
N VAL A 49 7.07 -6.01 -6.76
CA VAL A 49 6.62 -5.75 -8.13
C VAL A 49 5.10 -5.75 -8.20
N GLU A 50 4.43 -6.65 -7.47
CA GLU A 50 2.97 -6.60 -7.35
C GLU A 50 2.49 -5.33 -6.63
N LEU A 51 3.23 -4.89 -5.60
CA LEU A 51 2.94 -3.65 -4.89
C LEU A 51 3.03 -2.43 -5.83
N GLU A 52 4.12 -2.31 -6.59
CA GLU A 52 4.31 -1.23 -7.57
C GLU A 52 3.23 -1.24 -8.66
N ASN A 53 2.86 -2.41 -9.18
CA ASN A 53 1.81 -2.52 -10.19
C ASN A 53 0.41 -2.21 -9.64
N THR A 54 0.16 -2.46 -8.36
CA THR A 54 -1.14 -2.20 -7.74
C THR A 54 -1.32 -0.71 -7.45
N PHE A 55 -0.25 -0.05 -7.04
CA PHE A 55 -0.20 1.38 -6.79
C PHE A 55 0.50 2.12 -7.95
N ASP A 56 0.08 1.82 -9.18
CA ASP A 56 0.64 2.36 -10.43
C ASP A 56 0.53 3.88 -10.57
N GLN A 57 -0.33 4.49 -9.75
CA GLN A 57 -0.46 5.95 -9.64
C GLN A 57 0.60 6.62 -8.76
N LEU A 58 1.39 5.85 -8.00
CA LEU A 58 2.38 6.37 -7.04
C LEU A 58 3.82 6.19 -7.55
N GLU A 59 4.70 7.06 -7.09
CA GLU A 59 6.15 6.94 -7.31
C GLU A 59 6.81 6.26 -6.10
N PHE A 60 7.44 5.11 -6.33
CA PHE A 60 8.13 4.35 -5.29
C PHE A 60 9.60 4.75 -5.21
N ASN A 61 10.02 5.20 -4.03
CA ASN A 61 11.43 5.46 -3.70
C ASN A 61 11.85 4.49 -2.59
N TRP A 62 12.60 3.45 -2.96
CA TRP A 62 13.03 2.37 -2.05
C TRP A 62 14.36 2.67 -1.32
N ASP A 63 14.94 3.85 -1.55
CA ASP A 63 16.24 4.30 -1.04
C ASP A 63 16.24 4.63 0.47
#